data_AF-A0A1V5AN45-F1
#
_entry.id   AF-A0A1V5AN45-F1
#
_cell.length_a   1.000
_cell.length_b   1.000
_cell.length_c   1.000
_cell.angle_alpha   90.00
_cell.angle_beta   90.00
_cell.angle_gamma   90.00
#
_symmetry.space_group_name_H-M   'P 1'
#
loop_
_entity.id
_entity.type
_entity.pdbx_description
1 polymer ?
#
loop_
_entity_poly.entity_id
_entity_poly.type
_entity_poly.pdbx_seq_one_letter_code
_entity_poly.pdbx_strand_id
1 'polypeptide(L)'
;MIRSGDKFIAGRSGGVLGAVVPWRGVYAGVAPAHIFSAAATHSLRLGGLVCKVAYIPSDADLAFFPIMGACQETELGKPKLGEAELKNSQRETVCKISDTSWSIAYVVLPPGDLPGPGESGSPLVQEGKVVGLLLSLNMHTCKGIAISSEMIREVAARKS
;
A
#
# COMPACT_ATOMS: atom_id res chain seq x y z
N MET A 1 4.17 17.63 -0.97
CA MET A 1 2.82 17.08 -1.22
C MET A 1 2.89 15.59 -0.96
N ILE A 2 2.02 15.07 -0.10
CA ILE A 2 1.98 13.64 0.27
C ILE A 2 1.38 12.82 -0.90
N ARG A 3 1.99 11.69 -1.25
CA ARG A 3 1.51 10.84 -2.36
C ARG A 3 1.84 9.36 -2.15
N SER A 4 1.15 8.50 -2.89
CA SER A 4 1.46 7.08 -2.97
C SER A 4 2.96 6.85 -3.23
N GLY A 5 3.55 5.91 -2.53
CA GLY A 5 4.99 5.62 -2.55
C GLY A 5 5.79 6.33 -1.46
N ASP A 6 5.25 7.35 -0.79
CA ASP A 6 5.95 8.04 0.29
C ASP A 6 6.15 7.13 1.51
N LYS A 7 7.31 7.23 2.16
CA LYS A 7 7.59 6.52 3.42
C LYS A 7 6.89 7.20 4.60
N PHE A 8 6.46 6.38 5.55
CA PHE A 8 6.03 6.84 6.87
C PHE A 8 6.75 6.06 7.98
N ILE A 9 6.77 6.66 9.16
CA ILE A 9 7.30 6.04 10.39
C ILE A 9 6.13 5.74 11.32
N ALA A 10 6.05 4.52 11.83
CA ALA A 10 5.10 4.11 12.86
C ALA A 10 5.86 3.40 13.99
N GLY A 11 5.91 4.01 15.17
CA GLY A 11 6.68 3.49 16.30
C GLY A 11 8.17 3.44 15.98
N ARG A 12 8.79 2.25 16.12
CA ARG A 12 10.19 1.99 15.74
C ARG A 12 10.33 1.40 14.32
N SER A 13 9.22 1.27 13.61
CA SER A 13 9.15 0.71 12.26
C SER A 13 8.61 1.76 11.29
N GLY A 14 8.35 1.36 10.07
CA GLY A 14 7.73 2.18 9.05
C GLY A 14 7.17 1.33 7.93
N GLY A 15 6.62 2.02 6.96
CA GLY A 15 6.12 1.41 5.75
C GLY A 15 5.99 2.44 4.65
N VAL A 16 5.27 2.06 3.61
CA VAL A 16 5.00 2.91 2.46
C VAL A 16 3.51 3.24 2.45
N LEU A 17 3.20 4.51 2.18
CA LEU A 17 1.85 4.95 1.85
C LEU A 17 1.47 4.32 0.52
N GLY A 18 0.58 3.34 0.54
CA GLY A 18 0.21 2.61 -0.67
C GLY A 18 -0.72 3.40 -1.58
N ALA A 19 -1.71 4.08 -1.01
CA ALA A 19 -2.64 4.92 -1.76
C ALA A 19 -3.16 6.09 -0.93
N VAL A 20 -3.61 7.12 -1.63
CA VAL A 20 -4.40 8.24 -1.11
C VAL A 20 -5.76 8.19 -1.81
N VAL A 21 -6.84 8.01 -1.05
CA VAL A 21 -8.18 7.82 -1.58
C VAL A 21 -9.19 8.76 -0.93
N PRO A 22 -10.26 9.18 -1.62
CA PRO A 22 -11.38 9.86 -0.99
C PRO A 22 -12.01 8.98 0.11
N TRP A 23 -12.25 9.56 1.28
CA TRP A 23 -12.81 8.86 2.43
C TRP A 23 -13.44 9.85 3.42
N ARG A 24 -14.75 9.73 3.66
CA ARG A 24 -15.50 10.55 4.63
C ARG A 24 -15.37 12.07 4.45
N GLY A 25 -15.48 12.52 3.21
CA GLY A 25 -15.39 13.95 2.87
C GLY A 25 -13.97 14.54 2.96
N VAL A 26 -12.95 13.72 3.25
CA VAL A 26 -11.53 14.10 3.21
C VAL A 26 -10.73 13.07 2.41
N TYR A 27 -9.41 13.20 2.36
CA TYR A 27 -8.52 12.17 1.84
C TYR A 27 -7.98 11.31 2.99
N ALA A 28 -7.92 9.99 2.76
CA ALA A 28 -7.24 9.04 3.63
C ALA A 28 -6.01 8.47 2.95
N GLY A 29 -4.94 8.32 3.71
CA GLY A 29 -3.86 7.43 3.36
C GLY A 29 -4.21 5.99 3.70
N VAL A 30 -3.77 5.08 2.84
CA VAL A 30 -3.98 3.63 2.95
C VAL A 30 -2.63 2.93 3.02
N ALA A 31 -2.45 2.08 4.02
CA ALA A 31 -1.29 1.21 4.17
C ALA A 31 -1.71 -0.14 4.76
N PRO A 32 -0.87 -1.19 4.69
CA PRO A 32 -1.16 -2.46 5.35
C PRO A 32 -1.34 -2.32 6.87
N ALA A 33 -2.35 -3.00 7.43
CA ALA A 33 -2.66 -2.92 8.86
C ALA A 33 -1.59 -3.58 9.73
N HIS A 34 -0.97 -4.67 9.26
CA HIS A 34 0.05 -5.39 10.00
C HIS A 34 1.25 -4.53 10.41
N ILE A 35 1.54 -3.44 9.69
CA ILE A 35 2.61 -2.49 10.04
C ILE A 35 2.34 -1.86 11.41
N PHE A 36 1.09 -1.47 11.66
CA PHE A 36 0.65 -0.83 12.91
C PHE A 36 0.60 -1.83 14.07
N SER A 37 0.12 -3.05 13.79
CA SER A 37 0.13 -4.15 14.76
C SER A 37 1.56 -4.52 15.18
N ALA A 38 2.47 -4.69 14.23
CA ALA A 38 3.88 -5.01 14.50
C ALA A 38 4.60 -3.87 15.25
N ALA A 39 4.24 -2.62 14.96
CA ALA A 39 4.78 -1.45 15.64
C ALA A 39 4.14 -1.15 17.01
N ALA A 40 3.08 -1.90 17.40
CA ALA A 40 2.28 -1.68 18.59
C ALA A 40 1.78 -0.22 18.73
N THR A 41 1.38 0.41 17.62
CA THR A 41 0.92 1.79 17.60
C THR A 41 -0.05 2.07 16.46
N HIS A 42 -0.96 3.01 16.70
CA HIS A 42 -1.85 3.56 15.66
C HIS A 42 -1.39 4.93 15.17
N SER A 43 -0.29 5.47 15.71
CA SER A 43 0.25 6.78 15.33
C SER A 43 1.36 6.61 14.30
N LEU A 44 1.39 7.53 13.33
CA LEU A 44 2.44 7.57 12.31
C LEU A 44 2.87 9.00 11.98
N ARG A 45 4.08 9.13 11.43
CA ARG A 45 4.61 10.37 10.85
C ARG A 45 4.75 10.20 9.35
N LEU A 46 4.12 11.07 8.58
CA LEU A 46 4.11 11.04 7.11
C LEU A 46 4.24 12.48 6.60
N GLY A 47 5.26 12.76 5.79
CA GLY A 47 5.46 14.09 5.21
C GLY A 47 5.53 15.24 6.22
N GLY A 48 6.06 14.98 7.43
CA GLY A 48 6.10 15.94 8.53
C GLY A 48 4.81 16.05 9.35
N LEU A 49 3.71 15.44 8.91
CA LEU A 49 2.45 15.38 9.65
C LEU A 49 2.46 14.23 10.63
N VAL A 50 1.81 14.43 11.78
CA VAL A 50 1.44 13.34 12.69
C VAL A 50 0.02 12.90 12.32
N CYS A 51 -0.12 11.65 11.91
CA CYS A 51 -1.40 11.04 11.56
C CYS A 51 -1.73 9.93 12.56
N LYS A 52 -2.99 9.52 12.62
CA LYS A 52 -3.46 8.38 13.42
C LYS A 52 -4.38 7.50 12.59
N VAL A 53 -4.19 6.19 12.66
CA VAL A 53 -5.10 5.19 12.08
C VAL A 53 -6.48 5.39 12.68
N ALA A 54 -7.45 5.60 11.79
CA ALA A 54 -8.85 5.84 12.13
C ALA A 54 -9.73 4.62 11.85
N TYR A 55 -9.31 3.72 10.96
CA TYR A 55 -10.08 2.53 10.62
C TYR A 55 -9.20 1.38 10.12
N ILE A 56 -9.46 0.18 10.63
CA ILE A 56 -8.93 -1.09 10.15
C ILE A 56 -10.15 -2.01 9.95
N PRO A 57 -10.50 -2.41 8.71
CA PRO A 57 -11.54 -3.40 8.48
C PRO A 57 -11.12 -4.77 9.05
N SER A 58 -12.09 -5.56 9.51
CA SER A 58 -11.84 -6.89 10.08
C SER A 58 -11.52 -7.96 9.03
N ASP A 59 -11.85 -7.69 7.76
CA ASP A 59 -11.76 -8.61 6.62
C ASP A 59 -10.64 -8.24 5.63
N ALA A 60 -9.83 -7.21 5.92
CA ALA A 60 -8.73 -6.79 5.05
C ALA A 60 -7.52 -6.31 5.85
N ASP A 61 -6.31 -6.62 5.37
CA ASP A 61 -5.07 -6.07 5.91
C ASP A 61 -4.84 -4.63 5.40
N LEU A 62 -5.74 -3.73 5.78
CA LEU A 62 -5.73 -2.31 5.41
C LEU A 62 -5.86 -1.44 6.66
N ALA A 63 -5.20 -0.31 6.67
CA ALA A 63 -5.37 0.73 7.66
C ALA A 63 -5.57 2.06 6.93
N PHE A 64 -6.62 2.78 7.35
CA PHE A 64 -6.98 4.09 6.84
C PHE A 64 -6.68 5.14 7.90
N PHE A 65 -6.00 6.20 7.49
CA PHE A 65 -5.72 7.37 8.34
C PHE A 65 -6.01 8.66 7.56
N PRO A 66 -6.77 9.61 8.12
CA PRO A 66 -7.04 10.88 7.44
C PRO A 66 -5.74 11.68 7.26
N ILE A 67 -5.60 12.34 6.10
CA ILE A 67 -4.48 13.23 5.81
C ILE A 67 -4.97 14.67 5.89
N MET A 68 -4.56 15.38 6.95
CA MET A 68 -4.91 16.79 7.19
C MET A 68 -3.84 17.73 6.60
N GLY A 69 -3.55 17.58 5.31
CA GLY A 69 -2.56 18.38 4.59
C GLY A 69 -2.58 18.13 3.09
N ALA A 70 -1.73 18.82 2.35
CA ALA A 70 -1.69 18.71 0.88
C ALA A 70 -1.26 17.30 0.44
N CYS A 71 -2.17 16.57 -0.20
CA CYS A 71 -1.94 15.26 -0.77
C CYS A 71 -2.40 15.16 -2.22
N GLN A 72 -1.83 14.19 -2.94
CA GLN A 72 -2.22 13.84 -4.30
C GLN A 72 -3.07 12.57 -4.27
N GLU A 73 -4.29 12.64 -4.79
CA GLU A 73 -5.14 11.46 -4.97
C GLU A 73 -4.44 10.42 -5.85
N THR A 74 -4.59 9.15 -5.49
CA THR A 74 -3.98 8.03 -6.20
C THR A 74 -4.95 7.49 -7.24
N GLU A 75 -4.52 7.44 -8.51
CA GLU A 75 -5.30 6.80 -9.55
C GLU A 75 -5.23 5.27 -9.38
N LEU A 76 -6.36 4.67 -9.00
CA LEU A 76 -6.49 3.23 -8.80
C LEU A 76 -6.91 2.53 -10.10
N GLY A 77 -6.18 1.47 -10.47
CA GLY A 77 -6.46 0.61 -11.62
C GLY A 77 -6.72 -0.85 -11.23
N LYS A 78 -7.29 -1.65 -12.12
CA LYS A 78 -7.50 -3.07 -11.88
C LYS A 78 -6.21 -3.86 -12.18
N PRO A 79 -5.74 -4.77 -11.30
CA PRO A 79 -4.60 -5.62 -11.60
C PRO A 79 -4.88 -6.55 -12.79
N LYS A 80 -3.90 -6.70 -13.67
CA LYS A 80 -3.92 -7.62 -14.82
C LYS A 80 -2.68 -8.51 -14.78
N LEU A 81 -2.80 -9.72 -15.31
CA LEU A 81 -1.63 -10.59 -15.49
C LEU A 81 -0.60 -9.91 -16.40
N GLY A 82 0.68 -10.03 -16.06
CA GLY A 82 1.77 -9.45 -16.87
C GLY A 82 2.68 -8.52 -16.08
N GLU A 83 3.42 -7.69 -16.80
CA GLU A 83 4.43 -6.80 -16.23
C GLU A 83 3.81 -5.76 -15.29
N ALA A 84 4.53 -5.44 -14.23
CA ALA A 84 4.18 -4.43 -13.25
C ALA A 84 5.44 -3.92 -12.55
N GLU A 85 5.30 -2.88 -11.75
CA GLU A 85 6.39 -2.31 -10.95
C GLU A 85 5.98 -2.20 -9.49
N LEU A 86 6.85 -2.58 -8.57
CA LEU A 86 6.77 -2.06 -7.20
C LEU A 86 7.50 -0.73 -7.15
N LYS A 87 6.80 0.34 -6.79
CA LYS A 87 7.32 1.70 -6.90
C LYS A 87 7.07 2.52 -5.65
N ASN A 88 8.14 2.93 -4.99
CA ASN A 88 8.07 3.83 -3.83
C ASN A 88 9.12 4.94 -3.96
N SER A 89 9.18 5.83 -2.96
CA SER A 89 10.06 7.00 -2.99
C SER A 89 11.57 6.69 -2.99
N GLN A 90 11.96 5.43 -2.71
CA GLN A 90 13.36 5.00 -2.63
C GLN A 90 13.79 4.20 -3.86
N ARG A 91 12.90 3.36 -4.40
CA ARG A 91 13.23 2.43 -5.47
C ARG A 91 12.03 2.05 -6.32
N GLU A 92 12.36 1.55 -7.50
CA GLU A 92 11.46 0.94 -8.45
C GLU A 92 11.98 -0.44 -8.81
N THR A 93 11.12 -1.44 -8.78
CA THR A 93 11.46 -2.83 -9.08
C THR A 93 10.47 -3.39 -10.06
N VAL A 94 10.96 -3.75 -11.24
CA VAL A 94 10.18 -4.48 -12.24
C VAL A 94 9.80 -5.85 -11.68
N CYS A 95 8.55 -6.22 -11.85
CA CYS A 95 7.98 -7.48 -11.37
C CYS A 95 6.91 -7.98 -12.35
N LYS A 96 6.30 -9.12 -12.04
CA LYS A 96 5.20 -9.67 -12.84
C LYS A 96 4.03 -10.06 -11.93
N ILE A 97 2.81 -9.64 -12.27
CA ILE A 97 1.60 -10.21 -11.71
C ILE A 97 1.38 -11.58 -12.34
N SER A 98 1.50 -12.62 -11.52
CA SER A 98 1.36 -14.02 -11.96
C SER A 98 -0.06 -14.57 -11.82
N ASP A 99 -0.82 -14.01 -10.88
CA ASP A 99 -2.21 -14.40 -10.63
C ASP A 99 -2.96 -13.25 -9.93
N THR A 100 -4.27 -13.18 -10.09
CA THR A 100 -5.09 -12.13 -9.47
C THR A 100 -6.53 -12.57 -9.22
N SER A 101 -7.06 -12.16 -8.07
CA SER A 101 -8.47 -12.17 -7.73
C SER A 101 -8.96 -10.73 -7.50
N TRP A 102 -10.24 -10.58 -7.17
CA TRP A 102 -10.81 -9.27 -6.82
C TRP A 102 -10.12 -8.62 -5.60
N SER A 103 -9.56 -9.41 -4.67
CA SER A 103 -8.97 -8.91 -3.43
C SER A 103 -7.45 -8.98 -3.36
N ILE A 104 -6.82 -9.85 -4.15
CA ILE A 104 -5.38 -10.13 -4.07
C ILE A 104 -4.75 -10.16 -5.47
N ALA A 105 -3.51 -9.67 -5.57
CA ALA A 105 -2.63 -9.92 -6.70
C ALA A 105 -1.36 -10.65 -6.20
N TYR A 106 -0.99 -11.73 -6.87
CA TYR A 106 0.26 -12.44 -6.64
C TYR A 106 1.33 -11.90 -7.58
N VAL A 107 2.46 -11.49 -7.01
CA VAL A 107 3.57 -10.91 -7.76
C VAL A 107 4.80 -11.82 -7.72
N VAL A 108 5.55 -11.84 -8.81
CA VAL A 108 6.85 -12.50 -8.90
C VAL A 108 7.91 -11.42 -9.06
N LEU A 109 8.88 -11.44 -8.17
CA LEU A 109 9.97 -10.48 -8.10
C LEU A 109 11.26 -11.08 -8.67
N PRO A 110 12.16 -10.25 -9.23
CA PRO A 110 13.47 -10.69 -9.66
C PRO A 110 14.30 -11.18 -8.46
N PRO A 111 14.95 -12.36 -8.56
CA PRO A 111 15.88 -12.80 -7.54
C PRO A 111 17.01 -11.79 -7.32
N GLY A 112 17.39 -11.58 -6.06
CA GLY A 112 18.45 -10.63 -5.69
C GLY A 112 18.01 -9.18 -5.56
N ASP A 113 16.80 -8.82 -5.99
CA ASP A 113 16.23 -7.48 -5.84
C ASP A 113 14.87 -7.51 -5.12
N LEU A 114 14.84 -8.15 -3.96
CA LEU A 114 13.63 -8.29 -3.14
C LEU A 114 13.43 -7.06 -2.22
N PRO A 115 12.18 -6.61 -2.02
CA PRO A 115 11.86 -5.58 -1.05
C PRO A 115 12.33 -5.92 0.37
N GLY A 116 12.85 -4.91 1.07
CA GLY A 116 13.35 -5.05 2.44
C GLY A 116 12.32 -4.75 3.54
N PRO A 117 12.71 -4.86 4.83
CA PRO A 117 11.92 -4.36 5.94
C PRO A 117 11.56 -2.87 5.76
N GLY A 118 10.31 -2.51 6.03
CA GLY A 118 9.79 -1.15 5.82
C GLY A 118 9.36 -0.84 4.39
N GLU A 119 9.35 -1.83 3.49
CA GLU A 119 8.79 -1.70 2.14
C GLU A 119 7.37 -2.25 1.99
N SER A 120 6.79 -2.81 3.06
CA SER A 120 5.37 -3.12 3.13
C SER A 120 4.54 -1.87 2.82
N GLY A 121 3.51 -2.05 2.00
CA GLY A 121 2.67 -0.99 1.46
C GLY A 121 3.18 -0.42 0.14
N SER A 122 4.33 -0.88 -0.37
CA SER A 122 4.84 -0.40 -1.66
C SER A 122 3.78 -0.56 -2.75
N PRO A 123 3.42 0.52 -3.46
CA PRO A 123 2.46 0.48 -4.56
C PRO A 123 2.93 -0.46 -5.65
N LEU A 124 2.04 -1.36 -6.06
CA LEU A 124 2.13 -2.14 -7.28
C LEU A 124 1.48 -1.33 -8.40
N VAL A 125 2.24 -1.03 -9.45
CA VAL A 125 1.86 -0.11 -10.53
C VAL A 125 1.80 -0.87 -11.86
N GLN A 126 0.72 -0.63 -12.61
CA GLN A 126 0.58 -1.05 -14.01
C GLN A 126 -0.05 0.10 -14.81
N GLU A 127 0.47 0.34 -16.02
CA GLU A 127 -0.06 1.38 -16.92
C GLU A 127 -0.18 2.76 -16.23
N GLY A 128 0.75 3.08 -15.32
CA GLY A 128 0.76 4.33 -14.54
C GLY A 128 -0.22 4.40 -13.36
N LYS A 129 -1.00 3.34 -13.11
CA LYS A 129 -2.01 3.29 -12.03
C LYS A 129 -1.60 2.36 -10.91
N VAL A 130 -2.00 2.66 -9.68
CA VAL A 130 -1.82 1.75 -8.55
C VAL A 130 -2.86 0.64 -8.63
N VAL A 131 -2.40 -0.60 -8.81
CA VAL A 131 -3.24 -1.80 -8.92
C VAL A 131 -3.23 -2.68 -7.67
N GLY A 132 -2.32 -2.42 -6.73
CA GLY A 132 -2.33 -3.05 -5.41
C GLY A 132 -1.26 -2.50 -4.47
N LEU A 133 -1.22 -3.00 -3.23
CA LEU A 133 -0.19 -2.65 -2.25
C LEU A 133 0.51 -3.91 -1.76
N LEU A 134 1.84 -3.94 -1.78
CA LEU A 134 2.61 -5.07 -1.29
C LEU A 134 2.32 -5.33 0.20
N LEU A 135 1.91 -6.54 0.55
CA LEU A 135 1.71 -6.96 1.93
C LEU A 135 2.94 -7.72 2.45
N SER A 136 3.37 -8.73 1.69
CA SER A 136 4.39 -9.67 2.11
C SER A 136 5.09 -10.30 0.91
N LEU A 137 6.22 -10.95 1.18
CA LEU A 137 6.97 -11.72 0.19
C LEU A 137 7.60 -12.96 0.82
N ASN A 138 7.76 -13.98 0.00
CA ASN A 138 8.48 -15.19 0.32
C ASN A 138 9.86 -15.14 -0.35
N MET A 139 10.92 -15.08 0.47
CA MET A 139 12.29 -14.91 -0.02
C MET A 139 12.83 -16.11 -0.81
N HIS A 140 12.30 -17.31 -0.58
CA HIS A 140 12.76 -18.52 -1.28
C HIS A 140 12.15 -18.65 -2.68
N THR A 141 10.92 -18.18 -2.85
CA THR A 141 10.19 -18.30 -4.12
C THR A 141 10.15 -16.99 -4.90
N CYS A 142 10.63 -15.89 -4.31
CA CYS A 142 10.51 -14.52 -4.83
C CYS A 142 9.06 -14.12 -5.14
N LYS A 143 8.08 -14.77 -4.49
CA LYS A 143 6.66 -14.46 -4.68
C LYS A 143 6.18 -13.51 -3.60
N GLY A 144 5.50 -12.44 -3.99
CA GLY A 144 4.82 -11.50 -3.12
C GLY A 144 3.31 -11.62 -3.20
N ILE A 145 2.65 -11.09 -2.17
CA ILE A 145 1.21 -10.91 -2.11
C ILE A 145 0.95 -9.42 -2.01
N ALA A 146 0.10 -8.90 -2.88
CA ALA A 146 -0.41 -7.54 -2.81
C ALA A 146 -1.93 -7.55 -2.61
N ILE A 147 -2.44 -6.63 -1.81
CA ILE A 147 -3.88 -6.37 -1.75
C ILE A 147 -4.30 -5.61 -3.00
N SER A 148 -5.34 -6.08 -3.69
CA SER A 148 -5.84 -5.48 -4.93
C SER A 148 -6.40 -4.08 -4.66
N SER A 149 -6.21 -3.16 -5.60
CA SER A 149 -6.83 -1.83 -5.52
C SER A 149 -8.36 -1.88 -5.58
N GLU A 150 -8.94 -2.94 -6.14
CA GLU A 150 -10.38 -3.18 -6.13
C GLU A 150 -10.88 -3.32 -4.70
N MET A 151 -10.17 -4.07 -3.84
CA MET A 151 -10.45 -4.17 -2.40
C MET A 151 -10.34 -2.82 -1.70
N ILE A 152 -9.30 -2.02 -2.02
CA ILE A 152 -9.09 -0.70 -1.41
C ILE A 152 -10.29 0.20 -1.71
N ARG A 153 -10.73 0.24 -2.98
CA ARG A 153 -11.86 1.04 -3.44
C ARG A 153 -13.15 0.63 -2.75
N GLU A 154 -13.42 -0.66 -2.71
CA GLU A 154 -14.59 -1.24 -2.05
C GLU A 154 -14.63 -0.87 -0.56
N VAL A 155 -13.53 -1.08 0.17
CA VAL A 155 -13.46 -0.75 1.61
C VAL A 155 -13.60 0.75 1.86
N ALA A 156 -12.99 1.60 1.02
CA ALA A 156 -13.13 3.05 1.13
C ALA A 156 -14.58 3.50 0.96
N ALA A 157 -15.32 2.89 0.02
CA ALA A 157 -16.71 3.21 -0.28
C ALA A 157 -17.71 2.71 0.80
N ARG A 158 -17.45 1.58 1.46
CA ARG A 158 -18.32 1.05 2.54
C ARG A 158 -18.50 2.01 3.73
N LYS A 159 -17.59 2.96 3.90
CA LYS A 159 -17.49 3.84 5.09
C LYS A 159 -17.33 5.32 4.72
N SER A 160 -17.58 5.67 3.44
CA SER A 160 -17.53 7.04 2.91
C SER A 160 -18.76 7.84 3.31
#